data_AF-A0A8T9MUT5-F1
#
_entry.id   AF-A0A8T9MUT5-F1
#
_cell.length_a   1.000
_cell.length_b   1.000
_cell.length_c   1.000
_cell.angle_alpha   90.00
_cell.angle_beta   90.00
_cell.angle_gamma   90.00
#
_symmetry.space_group_name_H-M   'P 1'
#
loop_
_entity.id
_entity.type
_entity.pdbx_description
1 polymer ?
#
loop_
_entity_poly.entity_id
_entity_poly.type
_entity_poly.pdbx_seq_one_letter_code
_entity_poly.pdbx_strand_id
1 'polypeptide(L)'
;MKHTLTGICALIALVWGYTLLPVEWRRHKDIDLGNTLIARIDAHLQQHGHLPEPNETNLQQLGFRHDKDIGWQPSYRIINGTHYRIVYQNGYAPPWLGWDSQQRVWQLQGQQP
;
A
#
# COMPACT_ATOMS: atom_id res chain seq x y z
N MET A 1 2.20 -24.02 -36.27
CA MET A 1 2.39 -22.56 -36.38
C MET A 1 1.13 -21.76 -36.03
N LYS A 2 -0.04 -22.05 -36.64
CA LYS A 2 -1.30 -21.31 -36.36
C LYS A 2 -1.74 -21.37 -34.88
N HIS A 3 -1.77 -22.55 -34.27
CA HIS A 3 -2.15 -22.72 -32.86
C HIS A 3 -1.16 -22.05 -31.88
N THR A 4 0.13 -22.04 -32.21
CA THR A 4 1.17 -21.37 -31.41
C THR A 4 0.96 -19.86 -31.43
N LEU A 5 0.66 -19.29 -32.60
CA LEU A 5 0.35 -17.86 -32.74
C LEU A 5 -0.93 -17.49 -31.98
N THR A 6 -1.98 -18.30 -32.09
CA THR A 6 -3.24 -18.09 -31.34
C THR A 6 -3.01 -18.11 -29.83
N GLY A 7 -2.19 -19.05 -29.33
CA GLY A 7 -1.83 -19.12 -27.92
C GLY A 7 -1.06 -17.89 -27.43
N ILE A 8 -0.09 -17.41 -28.22
CA ILE A 8 0.66 -16.19 -27.91
C ILE A 8 -0.27 -14.96 -27.88
N CYS A 9 -1.16 -14.82 -28.86
CA CYS A 9 -2.13 -13.73 -28.89
C CYS A 9 -3.07 -13.76 -27.68
N ALA A 10 -3.51 -14.94 -27.25
CA ALA A 10 -4.34 -15.08 -26.05
C ALA A 10 -3.59 -14.65 -24.78
N LEU A 11 -2.32 -15.03 -24.63
CA LEU A 11 -1.50 -14.60 -23.49
C LEU A 11 -1.29 -13.09 -23.46
N ILE A 12 -1.02 -12.46 -24.61
CA ILE A 12 -0.88 -11.00 -24.70
C ILE A 12 -2.19 -10.31 -24.31
N ALA A 13 -3.33 -10.80 -24.81
CA ALA A 13 -4.64 -10.25 -24.47
C ALA A 13 -4.95 -10.36 -22.96
N LEU A 14 -4.54 -11.45 -22.30
CA LEU A 14 -4.70 -11.62 -20.85
C LEU A 14 -3.83 -10.64 -20.07
N VAL A 15 -2.57 -10.46 -20.45
CA VAL A 15 -1.67 -9.49 -19.81
C VAL A 15 -2.24 -8.07 -19.96
N TRP A 16 -2.72 -7.71 -21.15
CA TRP A 16 -3.35 -6.40 -21.36
C TRP A 16 -4.65 -6.22 -20.60
N GLY A 17 -5.52 -7.24 -20.59
CA GLY A 17 -6.75 -7.23 -19.81
C GLY A 17 -6.48 -7.03 -18.31
N TYR A 18 -5.43 -7.64 -17.78
CA TYR A 18 -5.00 -7.41 -16.40
C TYR A 18 -4.60 -5.96 -16.13
N THR A 19 -3.98 -5.26 -17.09
CA THR A 19 -3.61 -3.85 -16.91
C THR A 19 -4.80 -2.89 -16.86
N LEU A 20 -5.96 -3.30 -17.40
CA LEU A 20 -7.21 -2.53 -17.40
C LEU A 20 -8.02 -2.69 -16.10
N LEU A 21 -7.66 -3.64 -15.23
CA LEU A 21 -8.36 -3.83 -13.97
C LEU A 21 -8.09 -2.65 -13.00
N PRO A 22 -9.11 -2.19 -12.26
CA PRO A 22 -8.96 -1.16 -11.24
C PRO A 22 -7.84 -1.51 -10.25
N VAL A 23 -7.12 -0.50 -9.76
CA VAL A 23 -6.01 -0.73 -8.81
C VAL A 23 -6.49 -1.41 -7.54
N GLU A 24 -7.71 -1.10 -7.12
CA GLU A 24 -8.38 -1.65 -5.95
C GLU A 24 -8.47 -3.17 -6.03
N TRP A 25 -8.69 -3.70 -7.24
CA TRP A 25 -8.78 -5.14 -7.47
C TRP A 25 -7.41 -5.79 -7.52
N ARG A 26 -6.45 -5.15 -8.21
CA ARG A 26 -5.07 -5.68 -8.31
C ARG A 26 -4.34 -5.68 -6.97
N ARG A 27 -4.68 -4.74 -6.08
CA ARG A 27 -4.00 -4.51 -4.80
C ARG A 27 -4.90 -4.72 -3.60
N HIS A 28 -6.00 -5.46 -3.76
CA HIS A 28 -7.01 -5.67 -2.74
C HIS A 28 -6.43 -6.13 -1.39
N LYS A 29 -5.50 -7.09 -1.39
CA LYS A 29 -4.85 -7.59 -0.17
C LYS A 29 -4.03 -6.52 0.55
N ASP A 30 -3.33 -5.68 -0.21
CA ASP A 30 -2.55 -4.58 0.36
C ASP A 30 -3.49 -3.52 0.96
N ILE A 31 -4.60 -3.22 0.26
CA ILE A 31 -5.62 -2.28 0.73
C ILE A 31 -6.29 -2.78 2.02
N ASP A 32 -6.66 -4.05 2.11
CA ASP A 32 -7.31 -4.61 3.30
C ASP A 32 -6.40 -4.59 4.52
N LEU A 33 -5.13 -4.96 4.34
CA LEU A 33 -4.12 -4.87 5.39
C LEU A 33 -3.93 -3.40 5.80
N GLY A 34 -3.80 -2.50 4.83
CA GLY A 34 -3.62 -1.08 5.05
C GLY A 34 -4.80 -0.46 5.81
N ASN A 35 -6.03 -0.81 5.45
CA ASN A 35 -7.25 -0.38 6.14
C ASN A 35 -7.26 -0.85 7.60
N THR A 36 -6.79 -2.07 7.87
CA THR A 36 -6.66 -2.58 9.24
C THR A 36 -5.64 -1.77 10.05
N LEU A 37 -4.51 -1.41 9.45
CA LEU A 37 -3.49 -0.57 10.08
C LEU A 37 -4.01 0.85 10.35
N ILE A 38 -4.68 1.45 9.36
CA ILE A 38 -5.33 2.77 9.46
C ILE A 38 -6.30 2.77 10.64
N ALA A 39 -7.18 1.77 10.74
CA ALA A 39 -8.16 1.69 11.83
C ALA A 39 -7.48 1.64 13.21
N ARG A 40 -6.34 0.95 13.34
CA ARG A 40 -5.58 0.88 14.59
C ARG A 40 -4.86 2.19 14.92
N ILE A 41 -4.31 2.88 13.92
CA ILE A 41 -3.69 4.20 14.08
C ILE A 41 -4.74 5.22 14.51
N ASP A 42 -5.91 5.23 13.83
CA ASP A 42 -7.02 6.12 14.17
C ASP A 42 -7.55 5.85 15.58
N ALA A 43 -7.67 4.57 15.97
CA ALA A 43 -8.05 4.20 17.34
C ALA A 43 -7.02 4.69 18.37
N HIS A 44 -5.72 4.55 18.09
CA HIS A 44 -4.67 5.07 18.97
C HIS A 44 -4.77 6.59 19.12
N LEU A 45 -4.95 7.32 18.02
CA LEU A 45 -5.10 8.77 18.01
C LEU A 45 -6.31 9.20 18.85
N GLN A 46 -7.44 8.50 18.72
CA GLN A 46 -8.64 8.78 19.51
C GLN A 46 -8.44 8.50 21.02
N GLN A 47 -7.69 7.46 21.37
CA GLN A 47 -7.49 7.05 22.75
C GLN A 47 -6.44 7.90 23.49
N HIS A 48 -5.36 8.28 22.80
CA HIS A 48 -4.19 8.93 23.43
C HIS A 48 -4.01 10.39 23.02
N GLY A 49 -4.82 10.89 22.08
CA GLY A 49 -4.76 12.28 21.59
C GLY A 49 -3.56 12.59 20.68
N HIS A 50 -2.75 11.60 20.34
CA HIS A 50 -1.60 11.75 19.45
C HIS A 50 -1.39 10.50 18.58
N LEU A 51 -0.75 10.72 17.43
CA LEU A 51 -0.36 9.64 16.53
C LEU A 51 0.71 8.76 17.17
N PRO A 52 0.65 7.42 16.98
CA PRO A 52 1.69 6.53 17.48
C PRO A 52 3.02 6.86 16.81
N GLU A 53 4.08 6.97 17.59
CA GLU A 53 5.42 7.24 17.06
C GLU A 53 5.88 6.11 16.14
N PRO A 54 6.61 6.41 15.04
CA PRO A 54 7.10 5.41 14.08
C PRO A 54 8.34 4.67 14.61
N ASN A 55 8.26 4.12 15.82
CA ASN A 55 9.28 3.27 16.42
C ASN A 55 8.90 1.78 16.30
N GLU A 56 9.89 0.89 16.46
CA GLU A 56 9.70 -0.55 16.28
C GLU A 56 8.56 -1.12 17.15
N THR A 57 8.53 -0.77 18.43
CA THR A 57 7.51 -1.26 19.37
C THR A 57 6.10 -0.92 18.91
N ASN A 58 5.85 0.33 18.56
CA ASN A 58 4.54 0.80 18.11
C ASN A 58 4.17 0.19 16.77
N LEU A 59 5.11 0.09 15.82
CA LEU A 59 4.87 -0.52 14.52
C LEU A 59 4.50 -2.00 14.65
N GLN A 60 5.19 -2.75 15.51
CA GLN A 60 4.83 -4.15 15.81
C GLN A 60 3.44 -4.27 16.43
N GLN A 61 3.12 -3.44 17.42
CA GLN A 61 1.81 -3.45 18.09
C GLN A 61 0.67 -3.09 17.13
N LEU A 62 0.89 -2.14 16.23
CA LEU A 62 -0.07 -1.77 15.19
C LEU A 62 -0.23 -2.89 14.15
N GLY A 63 0.74 -3.81 14.04
CA GLY A 63 0.70 -4.96 13.14
C GLY A 63 1.40 -4.74 11.80
N PHE A 64 2.30 -3.75 11.72
CA PHE A 64 3.20 -3.62 10.58
C PHE A 64 4.11 -4.84 10.50
N ARG A 65 4.53 -5.18 9.28
CA ARG A 65 5.45 -6.30 9.04
C ARG A 65 6.84 -5.75 8.73
N HIS A 66 7.85 -6.31 9.37
CA HIS A 66 9.23 -5.98 9.06
C HIS A 66 9.77 -6.97 8.03
N ASP A 67 10.02 -6.49 6.83
CA ASP A 67 10.75 -7.21 5.80
C ASP A 67 12.26 -6.96 5.97
N LYS A 68 13.10 -7.98 5.74
CA LYS A 68 14.56 -7.86 5.95
C LYS A 68 15.23 -6.93 4.95
N ASP A 69 14.69 -6.83 3.73
CA ASP A 69 15.32 -6.10 2.63
C ASP A 69 14.70 -4.70 2.47
N ILE A 70 13.42 -4.53 2.80
CA ILE A 70 12.64 -3.30 2.56
C ILE A 70 12.25 -2.59 3.89
N GLY A 71 12.45 -3.23 5.05
CA GLY A 71 12.08 -2.69 6.35
C GLY A 71 10.58 -2.79 6.65
N TRP A 72 10.05 -1.87 7.46
CA TRP A 72 8.63 -1.85 7.83
C TRP A 72 7.72 -1.57 6.64
N GLN A 73 6.76 -2.46 6.41
CA GLN A 73 5.76 -2.35 5.34
C GLN A 73 4.32 -2.40 5.86
N PRO A 74 3.43 -1.52 5.36
CA PRO A 74 3.75 -0.33 4.57
C PRO A 74 4.63 0.64 5.36
N SER A 75 5.37 1.54 4.69
CA SER A 75 6.08 2.59 5.41
C SER A 75 5.05 3.53 6.05
N TYR A 76 5.33 4.02 7.26
CA TYR A 76 4.45 4.92 8.00
C TYR A 76 5.22 6.19 8.36
N ARG A 77 4.64 7.35 8.04
CA ARG A 77 5.23 8.66 8.32
C ARG A 77 4.20 9.63 8.85
N ILE A 78 4.53 10.27 9.95
CA ILE A 78 3.78 11.41 10.50
C ILE A 78 4.16 12.66 9.70
N ILE A 79 3.17 13.38 9.20
CA ILE A 79 3.31 14.67 8.51
C ILE A 79 3.12 15.82 9.51
N ASN A 80 2.11 15.73 10.36
CA ASN A 80 1.87 16.62 11.49
C ASN A 80 1.06 15.90 12.59
N GLY A 81 0.69 16.57 13.68
CA GLY A 81 0.08 15.96 14.87
C GLY A 81 -1.17 15.08 14.65
N THR A 82 -1.89 15.23 13.52
CA THR A 82 -3.05 14.40 13.16
C THR A 82 -2.97 13.82 11.75
N HIS A 83 -2.02 14.27 10.93
CA HIS A 83 -1.84 13.86 9.55
C HIS A 83 -0.67 12.89 9.45
N TYR A 84 -0.95 11.71 8.91
CA TYR A 84 0.04 10.70 8.55
C TYR A 84 -0.23 10.12 7.16
N ARG A 85 0.78 9.41 6.66
CA ARG A 85 0.76 8.67 5.39
C ARG A 85 1.25 7.25 5.59
N ILE A 86 0.66 6.31 4.85
CA ILE A 86 1.21 4.97 4.67
C ILE A 86 1.48 4.65 3.20
N VAL A 87 2.60 4.00 2.88
CA VAL A 87 2.99 3.68 1.49
C VAL A 87 3.55 2.27 1.39
N TYR A 88 2.97 1.46 0.50
CA TYR A 88 3.50 0.16 0.11
C TYR A 88 4.60 0.34 -0.93
N GLN A 89 5.85 0.23 -0.49
CA GLN A 89 7.04 0.32 -1.35
C GLN A 89 7.48 -1.06 -1.86
N ASN A 90 6.53 -1.96 -2.08
CA ASN A 90 6.79 -3.28 -2.65
C ASN A 90 7.05 -3.16 -4.16
N GLY A 91 8.33 -3.10 -4.52
CA GLY A 91 8.83 -3.04 -5.90
C GLY A 91 10.02 -2.09 -6.05
N TYR A 92 10.81 -2.29 -7.11
CA TYR A 92 12.02 -1.48 -7.36
C TYR A 92 11.71 -0.03 -7.79
N ALA A 93 10.53 0.20 -8.39
CA ALA A 93 10.15 1.48 -8.96
C ALA A 93 8.66 1.78 -8.74
N PRO A 94 8.27 3.07 -8.73
CA PRO A 94 6.87 3.50 -8.73
C PRO A 94 6.11 2.96 -9.97
N PRO A 95 4.77 2.95 -9.93
CA PRO A 95 3.91 3.56 -8.90
C PRO A 95 3.72 2.69 -7.64
N TRP A 96 3.80 3.33 -6.48
CA TRP A 96 3.53 2.69 -5.18
C TRP A 96 2.10 2.93 -4.72
N LEU A 97 1.54 2.01 -3.96
CA LEU A 97 0.21 2.20 -3.39
C LEU A 97 0.33 2.99 -2.09
N GLY A 98 -0.20 4.21 -2.07
CA GLY A 98 -0.16 5.10 -0.91
C GLY A 98 -1.55 5.52 -0.43
N TRP A 99 -1.63 5.83 0.85
CA TRP A 99 -2.81 6.39 1.49
C TRP A 99 -2.43 7.55 2.40
N ASP A 100 -3.23 8.61 2.33
CA ASP A 100 -3.04 9.85 3.07
C ASP A 100 -4.27 10.14 3.94
N SER A 101 -4.06 10.43 5.23
CA SER A 101 -5.17 10.62 6.19
C SER A 101 -6.04 11.85 5.95
N GLN A 102 -5.56 12.83 5.16
CA GLN A 102 -6.39 13.96 4.74
C GLN A 102 -7.29 13.59 3.57
N GLN A 103 -6.75 12.92 2.55
CA GLN A 103 -7.49 12.56 1.34
C GLN A 103 -8.36 11.31 1.53
N ARG A 104 -7.96 10.42 2.43
CA ARG A 104 -8.63 9.15 2.77
C ARG A 104 -8.95 8.25 1.58
N VAL A 105 -8.13 8.31 0.53
CA VAL A 105 -8.26 7.50 -0.67
C VAL A 105 -6.94 6.81 -0.96
N TRP A 106 -7.02 5.52 -1.31
CA TRP A 106 -5.89 4.76 -1.82
C TRP A 106 -5.55 5.19 -3.25
N GLN A 107 -4.29 5.55 -3.49
CA GLN A 107 -3.85 6.04 -4.80
C GLN A 107 -2.51 5.46 -5.18
N LEU A 108 -2.32 5.29 -6.49
CA LEU A 108 -1.01 5.01 -7.05
C LEU A 108 -0.21 6.31 -7.10
N GLN A 109 0.84 6.39 -6.30
CA GLN A 109 1.71 7.55 -6.20
C GLN A 109 2.99 7.29 -6.98
N GLY A 110 3.43 8.30 -7.73
CA GLY A 110 4.75 8.32 -8.36
C GLY A 110 5.89 8.46 -7.33
N GLN A 111 7.11 8.69 -7.82
CA GLN A 111 8.26 9.00 -6.97
C GLN A 111 7.92 10.14 -6.00
N GLN A 112 8.04 9.89 -4.69
CA GLN A 112 7.87 10.95 -3.69
C GLN A 112 9.08 11.90 -3.76
N PRO A 113 8.87 13.23 -3.71
CA PRO A 113 9.95 14.19 -3.52
C PRO A 113 10.63 14.04 -2.15
#